data_AF-A0A821R8I6-F1
#
_entry.id   AF-A0A821R8I6-F1
#
_cell.length_a   1.000
_cell.length_b   1.000
_cell.length_c   1.000
_cell.angle_alpha   90.00
_cell.angle_beta   90.00
_cell.angle_gamma   90.00
#
_symmetry.space_group_name_H-M   'P 1'
#
loop_
_entity.id
_entity.type
_entity.pdbx_description
1 polymer ?
#
loop_
_entity_poly.entity_id
_entity_poly.type
_entity_poly.pdbx_seq_one_letter_code
_entity_poly.pdbx_strand_id
1 'polypeptide(L)'
;KWPNVFEIIAKRQAVYMANRREVDFNYVVPGVTLVRNLTVAFMKKYKIKPRNPDMMADVFNHTIEIPNYWNNVEVIDLSLIRQIEVIDFMRWVDESRGIFLYRWGDAPLRYITLALFVNATQILHLNKLGLGYCHPC
;
A
#
# COMPACT_ATOMS: atom_id res chain seq x y z
N LYS A 1 -6.39 -16.44 -25.31
CA LYS A 1 -5.32 -16.86 -24.38
C LYS A 1 -5.31 -15.85 -23.23
N TRP A 2 -5.40 -16.30 -21.98
CA TRP A 2 -5.32 -15.39 -20.83
C TRP A 2 -3.95 -14.70 -20.81
N PRO A 3 -3.88 -13.39 -20.51
CA PRO A 3 -2.61 -12.69 -20.44
C PRO A 3 -1.78 -13.24 -19.28
N ASN A 4 -0.49 -13.49 -19.52
CA ASN A 4 0.43 -13.85 -18.46
C ASN A 4 0.78 -12.57 -17.67
N VAL A 5 0.14 -12.42 -16.51
CA VAL A 5 0.31 -11.24 -15.65
C VAL A 5 1.75 -11.08 -15.18
N PHE A 6 2.46 -12.18 -14.89
CA PHE A 6 3.85 -12.12 -14.45
C PHE A 6 4.78 -11.63 -15.57
N GLU A 7 4.54 -12.04 -16.83
CA GLU A 7 5.27 -11.49 -17.97
C GLU A 7 4.98 -10.00 -18.19
N ILE A 8 3.74 -9.56 -17.98
CA ILE A 8 3.38 -8.14 -18.10
C ILE A 8 4.11 -7.31 -17.05
N ILE A 9 4.12 -7.76 -15.80
CA ILE A 9 4.84 -7.12 -14.70
C ILE A 9 6.33 -7.03 -15.03
N ALA A 10 6.95 -8.14 -15.43
CA ALA A 10 8.37 -8.18 -15.78
C ALA A 10 8.70 -7.25 -16.97
N LYS A 11 7.92 -7.29 -18.06
CA LYS A 11 8.14 -6.47 -19.26
C LYS A 11 7.96 -4.97 -18.99
N ARG A 12 7.03 -4.59 -18.11
CA ARG A 12 6.78 -3.20 -17.74
C ARG A 12 7.64 -2.71 -16.57
N GLN A 13 8.51 -3.57 -16.03
CA GLN A 13 9.31 -3.27 -14.84
C GLN A 13 8.45 -2.80 -13.65
N ALA A 14 7.23 -3.32 -13.59
CA ALA A 14 6.32 -3.06 -12.48
C ALA A 14 6.69 -3.94 -11.29
N VAL A 15 6.33 -3.51 -10.09
CA VAL A 15 6.56 -4.27 -8.85
C VAL A 15 5.26 -4.58 -8.10
N TYR A 16 4.16 -3.94 -8.52
CA TYR A 16 2.86 -4.14 -7.90
C TYR A 16 1.73 -4.00 -8.91
N MET A 17 0.72 -4.87 -8.80
CA MET A 17 -0.53 -4.79 -9.52
C MET A 17 -1.67 -4.51 -8.53
N ALA A 18 -2.17 -3.28 -8.58
CA ALA A 18 -3.28 -2.80 -7.79
C ALA A 18 -4.62 -3.30 -8.34
N ASN A 19 -5.48 -3.72 -7.42
CA ASN A 19 -6.88 -4.02 -7.68
C ASN A 19 -7.71 -2.72 -7.75
N ARG A 20 -8.71 -2.57 -6.87
CA ARG A 20 -9.53 -1.36 -6.73
C ARG A 20 -9.00 -0.52 -5.57
N ARG A 21 -9.00 0.80 -5.75
CA ARG A 21 -8.76 1.76 -4.67
C ARG A 21 -10.01 1.83 -3.80
N GLU A 22 -9.84 1.59 -2.51
CA GLU A 22 -10.86 1.68 -1.47
C GLU A 22 -10.34 2.53 -0.29
N VAL A 23 -11.11 2.57 0.78
CA VAL A 23 -10.73 3.26 2.03
C VAL A 23 -11.14 2.44 3.23
N ASP A 24 -10.35 2.53 4.30
CA ASP A 24 -10.73 2.09 5.63
C ASP A 24 -11.15 3.29 6.47
N PHE A 25 -12.39 3.31 6.91
CA PHE A 25 -12.92 4.38 7.75
C PHE A 25 -12.57 4.18 9.22
N ASN A 26 -12.25 5.27 9.91
CA ASN A 26 -11.94 5.25 11.33
C ASN A 26 -13.13 4.83 12.22
N TYR A 27 -14.37 5.06 11.77
CA TYR A 27 -15.54 4.59 12.52
C TYR A 27 -15.79 3.08 12.37
N VAL A 28 -15.22 2.43 11.35
CA VAL A 28 -15.26 0.97 11.13
C VAL A 28 -14.04 0.28 11.74
N VAL A 29 -12.88 0.92 11.63
CA VAL A 29 -11.62 0.46 12.19
C VAL A 29 -11.06 1.56 13.10
N PRO A 30 -11.49 1.62 14.37
CA PRO A 30 -11.06 2.66 15.31
C PRO A 30 -9.54 2.70 15.45
N GLY A 31 -8.96 3.86 15.14
CA GLY A 31 -7.51 4.10 15.21
C GLY A 31 -6.76 3.85 13.92
N VAL A 32 -7.43 3.47 12.81
CA VAL A 32 -6.74 3.25 11.52
C VAL A 32 -6.00 4.49 11.04
N THR A 33 -6.52 5.69 11.30
CA THR A 33 -5.89 6.95 10.86
C THR A 33 -4.62 7.29 11.65
N LEU A 34 -4.39 6.67 12.82
CA LEU A 34 -3.18 6.89 13.62
C LEU A 34 -1.90 6.41 12.90
N VAL A 35 -2.03 5.52 11.92
CA VAL A 35 -0.92 5.07 11.06
C VAL A 35 -0.23 6.24 10.34
N ARG A 36 -0.93 7.36 10.12
CA ARG A 36 -0.36 8.59 9.55
C ARG A 36 0.73 9.17 10.42
N ASN A 37 0.46 9.33 11.71
CA ASN A 37 1.40 9.91 12.65
C ASN A 37 2.65 9.03 12.76
N LEU A 38 2.44 7.71 12.78
CA LEU A 38 3.51 6.73 12.75
C LEU A 38 4.36 6.86 11.47
N THR A 39 3.71 7.01 10.31
CA THR A 39 4.37 7.17 9.00
C THR A 39 5.19 8.45 8.94
N VAL A 40 4.65 9.58 9.38
CA VAL A 40 5.38 10.85 9.47
C VAL A 40 6.59 10.73 10.39
N ALA A 41 6.44 10.09 11.54
CA ALA A 41 7.53 9.87 12.48
C ALA A 41 8.64 9.00 11.86
N PHE A 42 8.28 7.93 11.14
CA PHE A 42 9.21 7.10 10.39
C PHE A 42 9.97 7.91 9.35
N MET A 43 9.25 8.66 8.51
CA MET A 43 9.85 9.49 7.46
C MET A 43 10.83 10.52 8.04
N LYS A 44 10.46 11.17 9.15
CA LYS A 44 11.33 12.15 9.81
C LYS A 44 12.57 11.49 10.41
N LYS A 45 12.42 10.36 11.11
CA LYS A 45 13.53 9.65 11.77
C LYS A 45 14.57 9.15 10.75
N TYR A 46 14.11 8.52 9.68
CA TYR A 46 14.97 7.90 8.67
C TYR A 46 15.21 8.78 7.44
N LYS A 47 14.73 10.04 7.46
CA LYS A 47 14.85 11.02 6.37
C LYS A 47 14.33 10.49 5.02
N ILE A 48 13.27 9.68 5.06
CA ILE A 48 12.65 9.08 3.88
C ILE A 48 11.84 10.15 3.14
N LYS A 49 12.06 10.25 1.83
CA LYS A 49 11.20 10.98 0.90
C LYS A 49 10.32 9.97 0.15
N PRO A 50 9.01 10.23 0.01
CA PRO A 50 8.12 9.29 -0.66
C PRO A 50 8.48 9.21 -2.14
N ARG A 51 8.63 7.99 -2.67
CA ARG A 51 8.84 7.75 -4.10
C ARG A 51 7.59 7.95 -4.94
N ASN A 52 6.41 7.94 -4.32
CA ASN A 52 5.16 8.33 -4.96
C ASN A 52 4.47 9.45 -4.15
N PRO A 53 4.80 10.72 -4.46
CA PRO A 53 4.24 11.88 -3.77
C PRO A 53 2.72 11.98 -3.89
N ASP A 54 2.12 11.58 -5.01
CA ASP A 54 0.68 11.66 -5.24
C ASP A 54 -0.08 10.67 -4.34
N MET A 55 0.38 9.42 -4.26
CA MET A 55 -0.17 8.46 -3.30
C MET A 55 0.07 8.90 -1.86
N MET A 56 1.22 9.51 -1.57
CA MET A 56 1.49 10.04 -0.24
C MET A 56 0.53 11.19 0.10
N ALA A 57 0.22 12.08 -0.85
CA ALA A 57 -0.78 13.11 -0.65
C ALA A 57 -2.17 12.50 -0.37
N ASP A 58 -2.55 11.46 -1.11
CA ASP A 58 -3.81 10.72 -0.89
C ASP A 58 -3.89 10.13 0.53
N VAL A 59 -2.78 9.63 1.08
CA VAL A 59 -2.71 9.15 2.48
C VAL A 59 -3.15 10.22 3.48
N PHE A 60 -2.99 11.52 3.20
CA PHE A 60 -3.38 12.62 4.10
C PHE A 60 -4.61 13.41 3.64
N ASN A 61 -5.23 13.04 2.51
CA ASN A 61 -6.28 13.85 1.88
C ASN A 61 -7.57 13.95 2.70
N HIS A 62 -7.90 12.92 3.49
CA HIS A 62 -9.13 12.89 4.30
C HIS A 62 -8.84 12.52 5.76
N THR A 63 -9.40 13.26 6.71
CA THR A 63 -9.07 13.08 8.13
C THR A 63 -9.68 11.82 8.76
N ILE A 64 -10.76 11.28 8.19
CA ILE A 64 -11.59 10.22 8.78
C ILE A 64 -11.38 8.82 8.18
N GLU A 65 -10.59 8.70 7.13
CA GLU A 65 -10.38 7.45 6.38
C GLU A 65 -8.91 7.29 5.99
N ILE A 66 -8.46 6.09 5.65
CA ILE A 66 -7.15 5.81 5.06
C ILE A 66 -7.34 5.12 3.71
N PRO A 67 -6.70 5.61 2.62
CA PRO A 67 -6.78 4.94 1.33
C PRO A 67 -6.06 3.60 1.36
N ASN A 68 -6.59 2.65 0.60
CA ASN A 68 -5.93 1.38 0.35
C ASN A 68 -6.19 0.88 -1.08
N TYR A 69 -5.45 -0.14 -1.48
CA TYR A 69 -5.91 -1.03 -2.55
C TYR A 69 -6.48 -2.27 -1.91
N TRP A 70 -7.68 -2.69 -2.33
CA TRP A 70 -8.32 -3.87 -1.79
C TRP A 70 -7.56 -5.12 -2.23
N ASN A 71 -6.64 -5.55 -1.39
CA ASN A 71 -5.55 -6.48 -1.72
C ASN A 71 -5.91 -7.95 -1.47
N ASN A 72 -7.21 -8.27 -1.34
CA ASN A 72 -7.69 -9.65 -1.39
C ASN A 72 -7.21 -10.41 -2.64
N VAL A 73 -6.89 -9.68 -3.71
CA VAL A 73 -6.03 -10.08 -4.81
C VAL A 73 -4.97 -9.01 -5.01
N GLU A 74 -3.70 -9.39 -4.85
CA GLU A 74 -2.53 -8.60 -5.22
C GLU A 74 -1.56 -9.46 -6.03
N VAL A 75 -0.89 -8.86 -7.01
CA VAL A 75 0.31 -9.45 -7.63
C VAL A 75 1.47 -8.52 -7.34
N ILE A 76 2.45 -9.03 -6.60
CA ILE A 76 3.57 -8.25 -6.09
C ILE A 76 4.89 -8.95 -6.40
N ASP A 77 5.89 -8.18 -6.79
CA ASP A 77 7.26 -8.66 -6.86
C ASP A 77 7.82 -8.78 -5.44
N LEU A 78 8.17 -10.00 -5.01
CA LEU A 78 8.66 -10.25 -3.67
C LEU A 78 10.01 -9.56 -3.37
N SER A 79 10.74 -9.10 -4.39
CA SER A 79 11.92 -8.27 -4.16
C SER A 79 11.57 -6.96 -3.47
N LEU A 80 10.39 -6.37 -3.73
CA LEU A 80 9.91 -5.17 -3.07
C LEU A 80 9.78 -5.38 -1.56
N ILE A 81 9.09 -6.43 -1.13
CA ILE A 81 8.84 -6.68 0.31
C ILE A 81 10.12 -7.07 1.07
N ARG A 82 11.16 -7.49 0.35
CA ARG A 82 12.47 -7.85 0.90
C ARG A 82 13.45 -6.68 0.94
N GLN A 83 13.07 -5.50 0.41
CA GLN A 83 13.91 -4.31 0.52
C GLN A 83 14.06 -3.91 1.99
N ILE A 84 15.28 -3.51 2.36
CA ILE A 84 15.59 -3.16 3.75
C ILE A 84 14.72 -2.01 4.25
N GLU A 85 14.44 -1.01 3.41
CA GLU A 85 13.61 0.13 3.83
C GLU A 85 12.15 -0.27 4.09
N VAL A 86 11.63 -1.25 3.32
CA VAL A 86 10.29 -1.81 3.51
C VAL A 86 10.24 -2.65 4.79
N ILE A 87 11.25 -3.48 5.02
CA ILE A 87 11.37 -4.28 6.25
C ILE A 87 11.45 -3.36 7.48
N ASP A 88 12.24 -2.30 7.42
CA ASP A 88 12.40 -1.35 8.53
C ASP A 88 11.11 -0.57 8.80
N PHE A 89 10.36 -0.21 7.75
CA PHE A 89 9.02 0.38 7.92
C PHE A 89 8.05 -0.59 8.59
N MET A 90 8.01 -1.85 8.14
CA MET A 90 7.14 -2.85 8.76
C MET A 90 7.53 -3.17 10.20
N ARG A 91 8.82 -3.18 10.54
CA ARG A 91 9.29 -3.30 11.93
C ARG A 91 8.85 -2.12 12.78
N TRP A 92 8.94 -0.90 12.26
CA TRP A 92 8.46 0.31 12.94
C TRP A 92 6.95 0.26 13.21
N VAL A 93 6.17 -0.27 12.25
CA VAL A 93 4.74 -0.55 12.43
C VAL A 93 4.50 -1.59 13.51
N ASP A 94 5.21 -2.70 13.50
CA ASP A 94 5.05 -3.77 14.50
C ASP A 94 5.39 -3.28 15.92
N GLU A 95 6.51 -2.56 16.07
CA GLU A 95 6.95 -1.97 17.35
C GLU A 95 5.93 -0.99 17.94
N SER A 96 5.15 -0.30 17.11
CA SER A 96 4.06 0.58 17.58
C SER A 96 2.89 -0.17 18.22
N ARG A 97 2.82 -1.49 18.01
CA ARG A 97 1.70 -2.37 18.38
C ARG A 97 0.36 -1.99 17.75
N GLY A 98 0.35 -1.10 16.75
CA GLY A 98 -0.88 -0.61 16.12
C GLY A 98 -1.70 -1.69 15.42
N ILE A 99 -1.05 -2.73 14.88
CA ILE A 99 -1.74 -3.91 14.32
C ILE A 99 -2.61 -4.58 15.39
N PHE A 100 -2.10 -4.75 16.61
CA PHE A 100 -2.82 -5.39 17.72
C PHE A 100 -3.83 -4.46 18.38
N LEU A 101 -3.49 -3.18 18.55
CA LEU A 101 -4.31 -2.22 19.29
C LEU A 101 -5.47 -1.66 18.46
N TYR A 102 -5.28 -1.49 17.15
CA TYR A 102 -6.20 -0.78 16.26
C TYR A 102 -6.64 -1.58 15.04
N ARG A 103 -6.22 -2.85 14.94
CA ARG A 103 -6.53 -3.74 13.80
C ARG A 103 -6.14 -3.09 12.46
N TRP A 104 -4.94 -2.51 12.39
CA TRP A 104 -4.43 -2.01 11.12
C TRP A 104 -4.29 -3.17 10.13
N GLY A 105 -5.09 -3.12 9.07
CA GLY A 105 -5.06 -4.11 8.00
C GLY A 105 -3.79 -4.00 7.17
N ASP A 106 -3.48 -5.08 6.47
CA ASP A 106 -2.38 -5.12 5.50
C ASP A 106 -2.64 -4.23 4.29
N ALA A 107 -3.90 -4.08 3.84
CA ALA A 107 -4.27 -3.20 2.72
C ALA A 107 -3.81 -1.73 2.89
N PRO A 108 -4.14 -1.01 3.99
CA PRO A 108 -3.67 0.36 4.20
C PRO A 108 -2.15 0.43 4.42
N LEU A 109 -1.56 -0.56 5.09
CA LEU A 109 -0.10 -0.63 5.28
C LEU A 109 0.64 -0.84 3.94
N ARG A 110 0.09 -1.66 3.04
CA ARG A 110 0.59 -1.87 1.69
C ARG A 110 0.50 -0.58 0.89
N TYR A 111 -0.62 0.14 0.96
CA TYR A 111 -0.78 1.41 0.25
C TYR A 111 0.27 2.44 0.67
N ILE A 112 0.52 2.58 1.98
CA ILE A 112 1.57 3.47 2.50
C ILE A 112 2.97 2.98 2.07
N THR A 113 3.22 1.67 2.08
CA THR A 113 4.48 1.08 1.59
C THR A 113 4.74 1.45 0.13
N LEU A 114 3.72 1.33 -0.73
CA LEU A 114 3.80 1.74 -2.13
C LEU A 114 4.03 3.24 -2.27
N ALA A 115 3.35 4.07 -1.47
CA ALA A 115 3.53 5.52 -1.45
C ALA A 115 4.98 5.92 -1.07
N LEU A 116 5.59 5.21 -0.12
CA LEU A 116 6.95 5.46 0.35
C LEU A 116 8.02 4.97 -0.64
N PHE A 117 7.88 3.76 -1.19
CA PHE A 117 9.02 3.02 -1.76
C PHE A 117 8.88 2.63 -3.24
N VAL A 118 7.76 2.94 -3.89
CA VAL A 118 7.49 2.56 -5.28
C VAL A 118 7.17 3.79 -6.11
N ASN A 119 7.67 3.90 -7.34
CA ASN A 119 7.28 4.98 -8.25
C ASN A 119 5.91 4.68 -8.88
N ALA A 120 5.12 5.71 -9.20
CA ALA A 120 3.79 5.55 -9.81
C ALA A 120 3.80 4.70 -11.10
N THR A 121 4.86 4.79 -11.91
CA THR A 121 5.02 4.02 -13.16
C THR A 121 5.22 2.52 -12.93
N GLN A 122 5.63 2.12 -11.73
CA GLN A 122 5.88 0.71 -11.37
C GLN A 122 4.64 0.04 -10.77
N ILE A 123 3.51 0.74 -10.73
CA ILE A 123 2.22 0.23 -10.27
C ILE A 123 1.32 0.05 -11.48
N LEU A 124 0.87 -1.18 -11.72
CA LEU A 124 -0.16 -1.48 -12.72
C LEU A 124 -1.52 -1.55 -12.05
N HIS A 125 -2.58 -1.27 -12.79
CA HIS A 125 -3.95 -1.38 -12.30
C HIS A 125 -4.70 -2.44 -13.09
N LEU A 126 -5.38 -3.37 -12.40
CA LEU A 126 -6.11 -4.49 -13.00
C LEU A 126 -7.09 -4.02 -14.10
N ASN A 127 -7.87 -2.97 -13.80
CA ASN A 127 -8.85 -2.40 -14.75
C ASN A 127 -8.19 -1.85 -16.04
N LYS A 128 -7.00 -1.24 -15.94
CA LYS A 128 -6.24 -0.72 -17.08
C LYS A 128 -5.65 -1.84 -17.96
N LEU A 129 -5.59 -3.06 -17.45
CA LEU A 129 -5.18 -4.26 -18.21
C LEU A 129 -6.38 -5.03 -18.78
N GLY A 130 -7.61 -4.53 -18.60
CA GLY A 130 -8.83 -5.22 -19.03
C GLY A 130 -9.12 -6.48 -18.21
N LEU A 131 -8.56 -6.60 -17.01
CA LEU A 131 -8.79 -7.73 -16.10
C LEU A 131 -9.90 -7.38 -15.12
N GLY A 132 -10.90 -8.25 -15.03
CA GLY A 132 -12.00 -8.16 -14.07
C GLY A 132 -11.80 -9.13 -12.92
N TYR A 133 -12.11 -8.67 -11.71
CA TYR A 133 -12.11 -9.48 -10.50
C TYR A 133 -13.27 -9.04 -9.61
N CYS A 134 -13.90 -10.00 -8.95
CA CYS A 134 -14.97 -9.75 -7.98
C CYS A 134 -14.67 -10.59 -6.73
N HIS A 135 -14.74 -9.95 -5.56
CA HIS A 135 -14.71 -10.60 -4.27
C HIS A 135 -16.09 -10.46 -3.63
N PRO A 136 -16.69 -11.53 -3.09
CA PRO A 136 -17.97 -11.44 -2.37
C PRO A 136 -17.89 -10.46 -1.20
N CYS A 137 -18.98 -9.75 -0.96
CA CYS A 137 -19.14 -8.80 0.15
C CYS A 137 -19.60 -9.50 1.41
#